data_AF-R7S2E4-F1
#
_entry.id   AF-R7S2E4-F1
#
_cell.length_a   1.000
_cell.length_b   1.000
_cell.length_c   1.000
_cell.angle_alpha   90.00
_cell.angle_beta   90.00
_cell.angle_gamma   90.00
#
_symmetry.space_group_name_H-M   'P 1'
#
loop_
_entity.id
_entity.type
_entity.pdbx_description
1 polymer ?
#
loop_
_entity_poly.entity_id
_entity_poly.type
_entity_poly.pdbx_seq_one_letter_code
_entity_poly.pdbx_strand_id
1 'polypeptide(L)'
;MDQAKPYIRQATLAELDELTETASRAFLDDPMLHYCADAHVPMSDPGSAKDRRDQARFLRFLIKSTFLCKHRNTVVVLPSTTRGGKEKIVAGTLWLHPGSRPDNAIVLLRAGCVGAMKAWGRKGLVRLAREYEPASGRAQEEAFKKRFKGDGKKLRPRDAWFLQLAWTDPEYQGRGEALRLVPDGYLSMLIRDQFAFAPREVHALDASGPKSRDRYEHLGFEENCPLRFGVGKVDADGVVAKDKEKARGLVQFSMTKWVETSP
;
A
#
# COMPACT_ATOMS: atom_id res chain seq x y z
N MET A 1 33.18 7.68 -8.71
CA MET A 1 32.75 6.28 -8.54
C MET A 1 31.42 6.16 -9.24
N ASP A 2 31.32 5.35 -10.29
CA ASP A 2 30.03 5.03 -10.93
C ASP A 2 29.14 4.36 -9.88
N GLN A 3 28.14 5.09 -9.39
CA GLN A 3 27.10 4.46 -8.58
C GLN A 3 26.26 3.59 -9.51
N ALA A 4 26.27 2.29 -9.26
CA ALA A 4 25.49 1.35 -10.04
C ALA A 4 24.00 1.73 -9.99
N LYS A 5 23.36 1.80 -11.16
CA LYS A 5 22.02 2.36 -11.31
C LYS A 5 20.97 1.49 -10.60
N PRO A 6 20.03 2.08 -9.86
CA PRO A 6 18.88 1.35 -9.33
C PRO A 6 18.07 0.68 -10.45
N TYR A 7 17.53 -0.51 -10.19
CA TYR A 7 16.66 -1.21 -11.14
C TYR A 7 15.51 -1.94 -10.44
N ILE A 8 14.53 -2.34 -11.23
CA ILE A 8 13.35 -3.09 -10.77
C ILE A 8 13.52 -4.57 -11.08
N ARG A 9 13.12 -5.41 -10.13
CA ARG A 9 12.92 -6.84 -10.36
C ARG A 9 11.74 -7.36 -9.54
N GLN A 10 11.32 -8.57 -9.85
CA GLN A 10 10.41 -9.30 -8.98
C GLN A 10 11.11 -9.66 -7.67
N ALA A 11 10.37 -9.49 -6.57
CA ALA A 11 10.80 -9.99 -5.27
C ALA A 11 10.55 -11.50 -5.18
N THR A 12 11.26 -12.15 -4.27
CA THR A 12 11.12 -13.58 -3.98
C THR A 12 10.67 -13.81 -2.55
N LEU A 13 10.06 -14.97 -2.28
CA LEU A 13 9.60 -15.30 -0.92
C LEU A 13 10.77 -15.42 0.08
N ALA A 14 11.99 -15.70 -0.39
CA ALA A 14 13.19 -15.72 0.44
C ALA A 14 13.55 -14.34 1.03
N GLU A 15 13.05 -13.26 0.42
CA GLU A 15 13.29 -11.88 0.84
C GLU A 15 12.19 -11.35 1.79
N LEU A 16 11.25 -12.19 2.21
CA LEU A 16 10.09 -11.79 3.01
C LEU A 16 10.45 -11.01 4.28
N ASP A 17 11.54 -11.38 4.95
CA ASP A 17 11.99 -10.71 6.18
C ASP A 17 12.47 -9.27 5.87
N GLU A 18 13.29 -9.10 4.83
CA GLU A 18 13.80 -7.79 4.39
C GLU A 18 12.69 -6.87 3.86
N LEU A 19 11.73 -7.45 3.13
CA LEU A 19 10.53 -6.73 2.66
C LEU A 19 9.68 -6.26 3.84
N THR A 20 9.47 -7.13 4.83
CA THR A 20 8.70 -6.80 6.03
C THR A 20 9.38 -5.69 6.80
N GLU A 21 10.68 -5.80 7.06
CA GLU A 21 11.45 -4.79 7.79
C GLU A 21 11.38 -3.42 7.11
N THR A 22 11.64 -3.38 5.80
CA THR A 22 11.61 -2.15 5.02
C THR A 22 10.21 -1.53 5.00
N ALA A 23 9.17 -2.34 4.79
CA ALA A 23 7.79 -1.86 4.82
C ALA A 23 7.40 -1.35 6.21
N SER A 24 7.73 -2.09 7.28
CA SER A 24 7.45 -1.68 8.66
C SER A 24 8.05 -0.33 9.00
N ARG A 25 9.31 -0.09 8.61
CA ARG A 25 9.95 1.22 8.75
C ARG A 25 9.22 2.32 7.98
N ALA A 26 8.79 2.03 6.75
CA ALA A 26 8.13 3.00 5.89
C ALA A 26 6.73 3.42 6.37
N PHE A 27 6.04 2.56 7.12
CA PHE A 27 4.68 2.83 7.60
C PHE A 27 4.60 3.18 9.10
N LEU A 28 5.70 3.50 9.78
CA LEU A 28 5.69 3.85 11.21
C LEU A 28 4.82 5.06 11.55
N ASP A 29 4.59 5.94 10.58
CA ASP A 29 3.77 7.15 10.73
C ASP A 29 2.49 7.11 9.87
N ASP A 30 2.07 5.92 9.41
CA ASP A 30 0.90 5.81 8.54
C ASP A 30 -0.42 5.89 9.34
N PRO A 31 -1.28 6.89 9.06
CA PRO A 31 -2.51 7.09 9.83
C PRO A 31 -3.48 5.91 9.75
N MET A 32 -3.53 5.22 8.60
CA MET A 32 -4.44 4.10 8.45
C MET A 32 -3.98 2.91 9.29
N LEU A 33 -2.68 2.63 9.33
CA LEU A 33 -2.16 1.56 10.18
C LEU A 33 -2.31 1.88 11.67
N HIS A 34 -2.13 3.14 12.09
CA HIS A 34 -2.44 3.56 13.46
C HIS A 34 -3.91 3.29 13.81
N TYR A 35 -4.82 3.72 12.93
CA TYR A 35 -6.24 3.55 13.12
C TYR A 35 -6.63 2.07 13.15
N CYS A 36 -6.12 1.26 12.24
CA CYS A 36 -6.40 -0.17 12.26
C CYS A 36 -5.79 -0.87 13.48
N ALA A 37 -4.68 -0.40 14.03
CA ALA A 37 -4.08 -0.99 15.23
C ALA A 37 -4.72 -0.56 16.55
N ASP A 38 -5.67 0.38 16.54
CA ASP A 38 -6.17 1.04 17.77
C ASP A 38 -5.05 1.70 18.57
N ALA A 39 -4.10 2.31 17.85
CA ALA A 39 -2.95 2.99 18.43
C ALA A 39 -3.38 4.24 19.23
N HIS A 40 -2.77 4.42 20.39
CA HIS A 40 -3.00 5.60 21.25
C HIS A 40 -1.90 6.66 21.10
N VAL A 41 -0.80 6.28 20.46
CA VAL A 41 0.36 7.09 20.14
C VAL A 41 0.91 6.60 18.79
N PRO A 42 1.60 7.45 18.00
CA PRO A 42 2.26 7.02 16.77
C PRO A 42 3.18 5.80 16.97
N MET A 43 3.26 4.92 15.98
CA MET A 43 4.13 3.74 16.08
C MET A 43 5.62 4.09 15.98
N SER A 44 5.94 5.28 15.46
CA SER A 44 7.26 5.89 15.51
C SER A 44 7.73 6.26 16.93
N ASP A 45 6.81 6.44 17.89
CA ASP A 45 7.19 6.82 19.26
C ASP A 45 8.05 5.74 19.93
N PRO A 46 9.11 6.09 20.68
CA PRO A 46 10.03 5.12 21.29
C PRO A 46 9.33 4.03 22.13
N GLY A 47 8.28 4.40 22.86
CA GLY A 47 7.48 3.51 23.71
C GLY A 47 6.61 2.49 22.97
N SER A 48 6.37 2.68 21.66
CA SER A 48 5.43 1.88 20.85
C SER A 48 6.01 0.55 20.35
N ALA A 49 6.95 -0.05 21.10
CA ALA A 49 7.69 -1.24 20.66
C ALA A 49 6.77 -2.45 20.40
N LYS A 50 5.69 -2.60 21.16
CA LYS A 50 4.69 -3.64 20.92
C LYS A 50 3.95 -3.38 19.62
N ASP A 51 3.48 -2.15 19.40
CA ASP A 51 2.69 -1.78 18.23
C ASP A 51 3.51 -1.90 16.94
N ARG A 52 4.81 -1.54 16.97
CA ARG A 52 5.75 -1.82 15.88
C ARG A 52 5.85 -3.31 15.55
N ARG A 53 5.97 -4.18 16.57
CA ARG A 53 6.02 -5.64 16.34
C ARG A 53 4.72 -6.17 15.76
N ASP A 54 3.59 -5.65 16.21
CA ASP A 54 2.26 -6.08 15.75
C ASP A 54 1.95 -5.58 14.34
N GLN A 55 2.37 -4.36 14.01
CA GLN A 55 2.39 -3.83 12.64
C GLN A 55 3.27 -4.70 11.73
N ALA A 56 4.49 -5.04 12.15
CA ALA A 56 5.39 -5.90 11.36
C ALA A 56 4.80 -7.28 11.10
N ARG A 57 4.11 -7.88 12.08
CA ARG A 57 3.38 -9.15 11.89
C ARG A 57 2.27 -9.02 10.84
N PHE A 58 1.52 -7.93 10.87
CA PHE A 58 0.47 -7.68 9.89
C PHE A 58 1.03 -7.44 8.48
N LEU A 59 2.05 -6.61 8.34
CA LEU A 59 2.71 -6.35 7.05
C LEU A 59 3.35 -7.63 6.50
N ARG A 60 3.99 -8.43 7.35
CA ARG A 60 4.50 -9.76 6.98
C ARG A 60 3.39 -10.63 6.42
N PHE A 61 2.23 -10.65 7.07
CA PHE A 61 1.07 -11.41 6.61
C PHE A 61 0.60 -10.93 5.23
N LEU A 62 0.46 -9.61 5.03
CA LEU A 62 0.06 -9.05 3.73
C LEU A 62 1.08 -9.38 2.63
N ILE A 63 2.37 -9.18 2.89
CA ILE A 63 3.42 -9.49 1.90
C ILE A 63 3.46 -10.99 1.61
N LYS A 64 3.35 -11.84 2.64
CA LYS A 64 3.38 -13.29 2.44
C LYS A 64 2.14 -13.78 1.68
N SER A 65 0.97 -13.20 1.93
CA SER A 65 -0.26 -13.59 1.23
C SER A 65 -0.15 -13.27 -0.26
N THR A 66 0.47 -12.16 -0.64
CA THR A 66 0.65 -11.80 -2.05
C THR A 66 1.59 -12.77 -2.78
N PHE A 67 2.64 -13.27 -2.12
CA PHE A 67 3.45 -14.36 -2.69
C PHE A 67 2.65 -15.64 -2.88
N LEU A 68 1.89 -16.06 -1.86
CA LEU A 68 1.15 -17.33 -1.91
C LEU A 68 -0.03 -17.29 -2.90
N CYS A 69 -0.61 -16.12 -3.14
CA CYS A 69 -1.63 -15.90 -4.16
C CYS A 69 -1.05 -15.58 -5.55
N LYS A 70 0.28 -15.66 -5.73
CA LYS A 70 0.97 -15.37 -7.01
C LYS A 70 0.66 -13.97 -7.56
N HIS A 71 0.48 -13.00 -6.67
CA HIS A 71 0.37 -11.59 -7.02
C HIS A 71 1.71 -11.03 -7.48
N ARG A 72 1.69 -9.85 -8.09
CA ARG A 72 2.91 -9.23 -8.61
C ARG A 72 3.57 -8.40 -7.53
N ASN A 73 4.73 -8.88 -7.06
CA ASN A 73 5.54 -8.21 -6.05
C ASN A 73 6.83 -7.73 -6.72
N THR A 74 7.02 -6.42 -6.82
CA THR A 74 8.20 -5.82 -7.44
C THR A 74 8.93 -4.94 -6.43
N VAL A 75 10.25 -4.88 -6.58
CA VAL A 75 11.13 -4.09 -5.72
C VAL A 75 12.10 -3.27 -6.54
N VAL A 76 12.47 -2.12 -5.98
CA VAL A 76 13.67 -1.40 -6.41
C VAL A 76 14.84 -1.88 -5.58
N VAL A 77 15.92 -2.23 -6.25
CA VAL A 77 17.17 -2.63 -5.62
C VAL A 77 18.30 -1.68 -5.97
N LEU A 78 19.16 -1.43 -4.98
CA LEU A 78 20.46 -0.82 -5.18
C LEU A 78 21.51 -1.92 -5.36
N PRO A 79 22.25 -1.93 -6.47
CA PRO A 79 23.31 -2.90 -6.66
C PRO A 79 24.41 -2.67 -5.62
N SER A 80 25.04 -3.74 -5.17
CA SER A 80 26.20 -3.59 -4.30
C SER A 80 27.38 -2.99 -5.08
N THR A 81 28.08 -2.05 -4.47
CA THR A 81 29.32 -1.47 -5.02
C THR A 81 30.53 -2.38 -4.79
N THR A 82 30.40 -3.44 -3.99
CA THR A 82 31.45 -4.43 -3.73
C THR A 82 31.18 -5.73 -4.50
N ARG A 83 32.25 -6.34 -5.02
CA ARG A 83 32.16 -7.61 -5.77
C ARG A 83 31.62 -8.71 -4.85
N GLY A 84 30.45 -9.26 -5.18
CA GLY A 84 29.77 -10.28 -4.38
C GLY A 84 28.92 -9.74 -3.21
N GLY A 85 28.77 -8.42 -3.08
CA GLY A 85 27.89 -7.84 -2.08
C GLY A 85 26.41 -8.03 -2.44
N LYS A 86 25.57 -8.15 -1.41
CA LYS A 86 24.13 -8.32 -1.54
C LYS A 86 23.50 -7.02 -2.04
N GLU A 87 22.56 -7.14 -3.00
CA GLU A 87 21.67 -6.05 -3.36
C GLU A 87 20.88 -5.56 -2.14
N LYS A 88 20.57 -4.26 -2.08
CA LYS A 88 19.71 -3.68 -1.02
C LYS A 88 18.35 -3.34 -1.59
N ILE A 89 17.27 -3.88 -1.02
CA ILE A 89 15.91 -3.46 -1.35
C ILE A 89 15.65 -2.08 -0.72
N VAL A 90 15.14 -1.13 -1.51
CA VAL A 90 14.87 0.26 -1.04
C VAL A 90 13.44 0.72 -1.27
N ALA A 91 12.66 0.02 -2.07
CA ALA A 91 11.24 0.28 -2.29
C ALA A 91 10.55 -0.98 -2.80
N GLY A 92 9.24 -1.06 -2.65
CA GLY A 92 8.45 -2.17 -3.19
C GLY A 92 6.99 -1.84 -3.43
N THR A 93 6.36 -2.63 -4.30
CA THR A 93 4.91 -2.63 -4.56
C THR A 93 4.35 -4.04 -4.58
N LEU A 94 3.15 -4.23 -4.03
CA LEU A 94 2.38 -5.47 -4.10
C LEU A 94 1.08 -5.19 -4.86
N TRP A 95 0.93 -5.82 -6.02
CA TRP A 95 -0.21 -5.67 -6.91
C TRP A 95 -1.05 -6.93 -6.95
N LEU A 96 -2.30 -6.84 -6.50
CA LEU A 96 -3.29 -7.90 -6.64
C LEU A 96 -3.78 -7.93 -8.09
N HIS A 97 -3.80 -9.12 -8.69
CA HIS A 97 -4.23 -9.27 -10.08
C HIS A 97 -5.76 -9.21 -10.20
N PRO A 98 -6.30 -8.82 -11.38
CA PRO A 98 -7.73 -8.88 -11.67
C PRO A 98 -8.33 -10.25 -11.36
N GLY A 99 -9.54 -10.24 -10.82
CA GLY A 99 -10.31 -11.43 -10.44
C GLY A 99 -9.81 -12.13 -9.18
N SER A 100 -8.69 -11.69 -8.58
CA SER A 100 -8.22 -12.29 -7.35
C SER A 100 -8.83 -11.67 -6.11
N ARG A 101 -9.15 -12.54 -5.17
CA ARG A 101 -9.27 -12.19 -3.76
C ARG A 101 -8.42 -13.19 -2.98
N PRO A 102 -7.88 -12.80 -1.82
CA PRO A 102 -7.41 -13.77 -0.86
C PRO A 102 -8.63 -14.45 -0.22
N ASP A 103 -9.32 -15.31 -0.97
CA ASP A 103 -10.51 -16.05 -0.56
C ASP A 103 -10.17 -17.47 -0.08
N ASN A 104 -8.96 -17.94 -0.36
CA ASN A 104 -8.47 -19.23 0.11
C ASN A 104 -8.02 -19.16 1.57
N ALA A 105 -8.86 -19.67 2.47
CA ALA A 105 -8.59 -19.73 3.91
C ALA A 105 -7.28 -20.45 4.28
N ILE A 106 -6.88 -21.47 3.51
CA ILE A 106 -5.61 -22.19 3.74
C ILE A 106 -4.42 -21.30 3.40
N VAL A 107 -4.51 -20.54 2.30
CA VAL A 107 -3.48 -19.57 1.90
C VAL A 107 -3.34 -18.48 2.96
N LEU A 108 -4.48 -17.91 3.41
CA LEU A 108 -4.51 -16.91 4.48
C LEU A 108 -3.90 -17.44 5.79
N LEU A 109 -4.24 -18.68 6.17
CA LEU A 109 -3.67 -19.32 7.36
C LEU A 109 -2.15 -19.49 7.23
N ARG A 110 -1.67 -20.01 6.08
CA ARG A 110 -0.23 -20.16 5.78
C ARG A 110 0.51 -18.82 5.71
N ALA A 111 -0.17 -17.76 5.30
CA ALA A 111 0.36 -16.40 5.31
C ALA A 111 0.55 -15.84 6.73
N GLY A 112 -0.06 -16.47 7.74
CA GLY A 112 0.03 -16.03 9.14
C GLY A 112 -1.12 -15.15 9.58
N CYS A 113 -2.28 -15.23 8.90
CA CYS A 113 -3.48 -14.44 9.24
C CYS A 113 -3.80 -14.53 10.74
N VAL A 114 -3.81 -15.71 11.36
CA VAL A 114 -4.08 -15.86 12.80
C VAL A 114 -3.17 -15.01 13.69
N GLY A 115 -1.87 -14.93 13.35
CA GLY A 115 -0.91 -14.12 14.09
C GLY A 115 -1.18 -12.62 13.93
N ALA A 116 -1.45 -12.18 12.70
CA ALA A 116 -1.83 -10.80 12.41
C ALA A 116 -3.15 -10.40 13.10
N MET A 117 -4.15 -11.29 13.08
CA MET A 117 -5.44 -11.08 13.72
C MET A 117 -5.33 -10.97 15.25
N LYS A 118 -4.47 -11.79 15.87
CA LYS A 118 -4.16 -11.69 17.31
C LYS A 118 -3.42 -10.39 17.66
N ALA A 119 -2.51 -9.97 16.79
CA ALA A 119 -1.69 -8.77 16.98
C ALA A 119 -2.53 -7.48 16.99
N TRP A 120 -3.51 -7.36 16.08
CA TRP A 120 -4.35 -6.16 15.94
C TRP A 120 -5.59 -6.15 16.84
N GLY A 121 -5.91 -7.29 17.46
CA GLY A 121 -7.06 -7.43 18.34
C GLY A 121 -8.40 -7.25 17.63
N ARG A 122 -9.50 -7.49 18.36
CA ARG A 122 -10.86 -7.51 17.77
C ARG A 122 -11.26 -6.18 17.12
N LYS A 123 -10.85 -5.04 17.69
CA LYS A 123 -11.20 -3.71 17.16
C LYS A 123 -10.56 -3.44 15.81
N GLY A 124 -9.27 -3.76 15.65
CA GLY A 124 -8.58 -3.55 14.38
C GLY A 124 -9.17 -4.35 13.24
N LEU A 125 -9.62 -5.57 13.56
CA LEU A 125 -10.30 -6.44 12.60
C LEU A 125 -11.66 -5.92 12.18
N VAL A 126 -12.42 -5.37 13.14
CA VAL A 126 -13.69 -4.71 12.83
C VAL A 126 -13.45 -3.49 11.94
N ARG A 127 -12.43 -2.67 12.24
CA ARG A 127 -12.08 -1.51 11.41
C ARG A 127 -11.70 -1.92 9.99
N LEU A 128 -10.86 -2.93 9.82
CA LEU A 128 -10.46 -3.42 8.49
C LEU A 128 -11.65 -4.01 7.72
N ALA A 129 -12.39 -4.95 8.34
CA ALA A 129 -13.41 -5.72 7.63
C ALA A 129 -14.76 -5.00 7.48
N ARG A 130 -15.12 -4.09 8.39
CA ARG A 130 -16.43 -3.43 8.41
C ARG A 130 -16.38 -1.94 8.10
N GLU A 131 -15.25 -1.28 8.30
CA GLU A 131 -15.12 0.16 8.03
C GLU A 131 -14.36 0.37 6.71
N TYR A 132 -13.12 -0.12 6.60
CA TYR A 132 -12.26 0.07 5.43
C TYR A 132 -12.76 -0.64 4.17
N GLU A 133 -12.80 -1.97 4.17
CA GLU A 133 -13.14 -2.78 2.99
C GLU A 133 -14.49 -2.36 2.37
N PRO A 134 -15.58 -2.16 3.14
CA PRO A 134 -16.84 -1.71 2.55
C PRO A 134 -16.79 -0.27 2.03
N ALA A 135 -16.04 0.63 2.65
CA ALA A 135 -15.94 2.02 2.21
C ALA A 135 -15.16 2.13 0.89
N SER A 136 -13.98 1.51 0.83
CA SER A 136 -13.16 1.44 -0.39
C SER A 136 -13.92 0.74 -1.52
N GLY A 137 -14.48 -0.44 -1.26
CA GLY A 137 -15.23 -1.20 -2.25
C GLY A 137 -16.43 -0.44 -2.82
N ARG A 138 -17.18 0.30 -1.99
CA ARG A 138 -18.28 1.16 -2.48
C ARG A 138 -17.78 2.30 -3.36
N ALA A 139 -16.73 3.01 -2.94
CA ALA A 139 -16.18 4.13 -3.69
C ALA A 139 -15.68 3.68 -5.08
N GLN A 140 -14.99 2.55 -5.15
CA GLN A 140 -14.57 1.98 -6.44
C GLN A 140 -15.77 1.52 -7.27
N GLU A 141 -16.74 0.83 -6.68
CA GLU A 141 -17.92 0.36 -7.41
C GLU A 141 -18.72 1.54 -8.02
N GLU A 142 -18.85 2.64 -7.28
CA GLU A 142 -19.47 3.88 -7.76
C GLU A 142 -18.67 4.52 -8.89
N ALA A 143 -17.35 4.57 -8.77
CA ALA A 143 -16.47 5.10 -9.82
C ALA A 143 -16.59 4.30 -11.13
N PHE A 144 -16.55 2.97 -11.05
CA PHE A 144 -16.69 2.10 -12.23
C PHE A 144 -18.09 2.23 -12.85
N LYS A 145 -19.15 2.25 -12.04
CA LYS A 145 -20.52 2.47 -12.53
C LYS A 145 -20.66 3.81 -13.25
N LYS A 146 -20.07 4.88 -12.70
CA LYS A 146 -20.09 6.21 -13.31
C LYS A 146 -19.31 6.22 -14.62
N ARG A 147 -18.12 5.61 -14.66
CA ARG A 147 -17.23 5.61 -15.84
C ARG A 147 -17.84 4.88 -17.03
N PHE A 148 -18.48 3.73 -16.81
CA PHE A 148 -18.99 2.86 -17.88
C PHE A 148 -20.52 2.93 -18.06
N LYS A 149 -21.16 3.98 -17.55
CA LYS A 149 -22.62 4.16 -17.67
C LYS A 149 -23.02 4.34 -19.13
N GLY A 150 -23.66 3.32 -19.71
CA GLY A 150 -24.17 3.36 -21.09
C GLY A 150 -23.25 2.72 -22.13
N ASP A 151 -22.03 2.32 -21.76
CA ASP A 151 -21.01 1.83 -22.71
C ASP A 151 -21.12 0.33 -23.03
N GLY A 152 -22.07 -0.39 -22.43
CA GLY A 152 -22.21 -1.85 -22.52
C GLY A 152 -21.06 -2.66 -21.88
N LYS A 153 -19.90 -2.03 -21.66
CA LYS A 153 -18.75 -2.55 -20.91
C LYS A 153 -19.12 -2.68 -19.43
N LYS A 154 -18.90 -3.87 -18.86
CA LYS A 154 -19.16 -4.18 -17.45
C LYS A 154 -17.87 -4.48 -16.69
N LEU A 155 -16.88 -3.59 -16.81
CA LEU A 155 -15.72 -3.65 -15.92
C LEU A 155 -16.19 -3.30 -14.50
N ARG A 156 -15.69 -4.05 -13.52
CA ARG A 156 -15.90 -3.82 -12.09
C ARG A 156 -14.56 -3.60 -11.40
N PRO A 157 -14.55 -3.08 -10.17
CA PRO A 157 -13.32 -2.92 -9.39
C PRO A 157 -12.48 -4.20 -9.31
N ARG A 158 -13.14 -5.36 -9.19
CA ARG A 158 -12.46 -6.66 -9.15
C ARG A 158 -11.71 -7.01 -10.44
N ASP A 159 -12.05 -6.38 -11.55
CA ASP A 159 -11.44 -6.62 -12.86
C ASP A 159 -10.21 -5.70 -13.06
N ALA A 160 -9.83 -4.88 -12.07
CA ALA A 160 -8.65 -4.03 -12.07
C ALA A 160 -7.50 -4.64 -11.27
N TRP A 161 -6.28 -4.21 -11.58
CA TRP A 161 -5.12 -4.40 -10.69
C TRP A 161 -5.27 -3.50 -9.47
N PHE A 162 -5.20 -4.07 -8.27
CA PHE A 162 -5.27 -3.28 -7.03
C PHE A 162 -3.90 -3.20 -6.37
N LEU A 163 -3.44 -1.97 -6.11
CA LEU A 163 -2.20 -1.74 -5.37
C LEU A 163 -2.47 -1.93 -3.87
N GLN A 164 -2.14 -3.10 -3.35
CA GLN A 164 -2.35 -3.44 -1.95
C GLN A 164 -1.38 -2.70 -1.02
N LEU A 165 -0.14 -2.51 -1.45
CA LEU A 165 0.90 -1.87 -0.67
C LEU A 165 1.95 -1.27 -1.60
N ALA A 166 2.41 -0.07 -1.28
CA ALA A 166 3.55 0.57 -1.91
C ALA A 166 4.37 1.30 -0.86
N TRP A 167 5.68 1.11 -0.86
CA TRP A 167 6.54 1.76 0.12
C TRP A 167 7.89 2.12 -0.48
N THR A 168 8.51 3.13 0.13
CA THR A 168 9.93 3.45 -0.05
C THR A 168 10.53 3.53 1.33
N ASP A 169 11.66 2.87 1.51
CA ASP A 169 12.43 2.92 2.73
C ASP A 169 12.65 4.40 3.16
N PRO A 170 12.38 4.76 4.43
CA PRO A 170 12.52 6.14 4.91
C PRO A 170 13.86 6.80 4.59
N GLU A 171 14.96 6.05 4.63
CA GLU A 171 16.29 6.58 4.29
C GLU A 171 16.39 7.02 2.83
N TYR A 172 15.53 6.51 1.96
CA TYR A 172 15.57 6.73 0.51
C TYR A 172 14.38 7.54 -0.03
N GLN A 173 13.44 7.93 0.84
CA GLN A 173 12.34 8.81 0.46
C GLN A 173 12.89 10.17 0.01
N GLY A 174 12.41 10.66 -1.14
CA GLY A 174 12.90 11.91 -1.76
C GLY A 174 14.33 11.85 -2.32
N ARG A 175 15.08 10.75 -2.12
CA ARG A 175 16.48 10.66 -2.61
C ARG A 175 16.61 10.36 -4.09
N GLY A 176 15.60 9.78 -4.74
CA GLY A 176 15.62 9.60 -6.20
C GLY A 176 15.76 10.93 -6.94
N GLU A 177 15.05 11.95 -6.47
CA GLU A 177 15.14 13.35 -6.92
C GLU A 177 16.52 13.95 -6.59
N ALA A 178 16.93 13.86 -5.32
CA ALA A 178 18.16 14.49 -4.81
C ALA A 178 19.45 13.93 -5.43
N LEU A 179 19.49 12.63 -5.75
CA LEU A 179 20.65 11.98 -6.36
C LEU A 179 20.60 11.99 -7.90
N ARG A 180 19.56 12.57 -8.52
CA ARG A 180 19.30 12.52 -9.98
C ARG A 180 19.29 11.12 -10.61
N LEU A 181 19.27 10.06 -9.80
CA LEU A 181 19.26 8.68 -10.29
C LEU A 181 17.89 8.30 -10.83
N VAL A 182 16.83 8.83 -10.22
CA VAL A 182 15.43 8.59 -10.59
C VAL A 182 14.62 9.88 -10.35
N PRO A 183 14.45 10.74 -11.38
CA PRO A 183 13.90 12.09 -11.23
C PRO A 183 12.56 12.19 -10.50
N ASP A 184 11.73 11.14 -10.53
CA ASP A 184 10.40 11.14 -9.89
C ASP A 184 10.33 10.22 -8.66
N GLY A 185 11.47 9.69 -8.19
CA GLY A 185 11.57 8.79 -7.05
C GLY A 185 11.28 7.31 -7.36
N TYR A 186 11.63 6.44 -6.41
CA TYR A 186 11.53 4.98 -6.56
C TYR A 186 10.08 4.48 -6.64
N LEU A 187 9.13 5.13 -5.96
CA LEU A 187 7.71 4.82 -6.09
C LEU A 187 7.24 5.01 -7.54
N SER A 188 7.53 6.15 -8.16
CA SER A 188 7.17 6.43 -9.55
C SER A 188 7.77 5.42 -10.52
N MET A 189 9.00 4.95 -10.25
CA MET A 189 9.64 3.89 -11.03
C MET A 189 8.84 2.58 -10.96
N LEU A 190 8.42 2.16 -9.77
CA LEU A 190 7.62 0.93 -9.56
C LEU A 190 6.23 1.03 -10.20
N ILE A 191 5.56 2.17 -10.06
CA ILE A 191 4.23 2.38 -10.65
C ILE A 191 4.30 2.37 -12.19
N ARG A 192 5.33 2.99 -12.79
CA ARG A 192 5.53 2.95 -14.24
C ARG A 192 5.91 1.58 -14.76
N ASP A 193 6.67 0.79 -14.01
CA ASP A 193 6.93 -0.62 -14.33
C ASP A 193 5.63 -1.42 -14.38
N GLN A 194 4.72 -1.20 -13.43
CA GLN A 194 3.38 -1.81 -13.49
C GLN A 194 2.61 -1.39 -14.74
N PHE A 195 2.62 -0.10 -15.10
CA PHE A 195 1.96 0.37 -16.31
C PHE A 195 2.57 -0.22 -17.59
N ALA A 196 3.90 -0.38 -17.63
CA ALA A 196 4.56 -1.04 -18.76
C ALA A 196 4.22 -2.54 -18.83
N PHE A 197 4.06 -3.20 -17.68
CA PHE A 197 3.67 -4.61 -17.59
C PHE A 197 2.21 -4.84 -18.01
N ALA A 198 1.31 -3.92 -17.66
CA ALA A 198 -0.13 -4.03 -17.90
C ALA A 198 -0.72 -2.75 -18.54
N PRO A 199 -0.27 -2.33 -19.74
CA PRO A 199 -0.57 -0.99 -20.29
C PRO A 199 -2.04 -0.77 -20.67
N ARG A 200 -2.81 -1.86 -20.80
CA ARG A 200 -4.22 -1.84 -21.21
C ARG A 200 -5.15 -2.24 -20.07
N GLU A 201 -4.66 -2.26 -18.84
CA GLU A 201 -5.44 -2.65 -17.67
C GLU A 201 -5.80 -1.43 -16.82
N VAL A 202 -6.92 -1.53 -16.11
CA VAL A 202 -7.29 -0.55 -15.09
C VAL A 202 -6.48 -0.81 -13.83
N HIS A 203 -6.01 0.26 -13.19
CA HIS A 203 -5.28 0.19 -11.93
C HIS A 203 -6.03 0.98 -10.86
N ALA A 204 -6.24 0.39 -9.69
CA ALA A 204 -6.91 1.01 -8.56
C ALA A 204 -6.03 0.95 -7.31
N LEU A 205 -6.21 1.92 -6.41
CA LEU A 205 -5.51 2.00 -5.14
C LEU A 205 -6.30 2.83 -4.14
N ASP A 206 -5.92 2.74 -2.87
CA ASP A 206 -6.30 3.73 -1.86
C ASP A 206 -5.04 4.41 -1.33
N ALA A 207 -4.93 5.72 -1.52
CA ALA A 207 -3.83 6.51 -1.01
C ALA A 207 -4.05 6.86 0.46
N SER A 208 -3.05 6.62 1.32
CA SER A 208 -3.19 6.78 2.78
C SER A 208 -3.22 8.22 3.29
N GLY A 209 -2.99 9.23 2.43
CA GLY A 209 -3.10 10.63 2.78
C GLY A 209 -2.82 11.57 1.60
N PRO A 210 -2.90 12.90 1.79
CA PRO A 210 -2.78 13.87 0.70
C PRO A 210 -1.45 13.77 -0.05
N LYS A 211 -0.34 13.58 0.67
CA LYS A 211 1.00 13.44 0.06
C LYS A 211 1.08 12.24 -0.89
N SER A 212 0.51 11.08 -0.54
CA SER A 212 0.52 9.91 -1.41
C SER A 212 -0.49 10.07 -2.55
N ARG A 213 -1.66 10.66 -2.30
CA ARG A 213 -2.63 11.03 -3.34
C ARG A 213 -1.99 11.87 -4.44
N ASP A 214 -1.35 12.98 -4.07
CA ASP A 214 -0.76 13.92 -5.04
C ASP A 214 0.32 13.26 -5.90
N ARG A 215 1.08 12.32 -5.31
CA ARG A 215 2.06 11.51 -6.05
C ARG A 215 1.39 10.59 -7.07
N TYR A 216 0.28 9.95 -6.73
CA TYR A 216 -0.45 9.09 -7.66
C TYR A 216 -1.19 9.90 -8.74
N GLU A 217 -1.71 11.07 -8.39
CA GLU A 217 -2.32 12.00 -9.34
C GLU A 217 -1.31 12.42 -10.42
N HIS A 218 -0.07 12.75 -10.02
CA HIS A 218 1.02 13.03 -10.96
C HIS A 218 1.35 11.85 -11.90
N LEU A 219 1.01 10.62 -11.52
CA LEU A 219 1.19 9.41 -12.33
C LEU A 219 -0.05 9.08 -13.18
N GLY A 220 -1.06 9.95 -13.17
CA GLY A 220 -2.29 9.85 -13.95
C GLY A 220 -3.36 8.97 -13.31
N PHE A 221 -3.37 8.84 -11.99
CA PHE A 221 -4.54 8.34 -11.26
C PHE A 221 -5.54 9.49 -11.06
N GLU A 222 -6.83 9.18 -11.18
CA GLU A 222 -7.92 10.10 -10.85
C GLU A 222 -8.44 9.79 -9.44
N GLU A 223 -8.70 10.83 -8.65
CA GLU A 223 -9.39 10.67 -7.36
C GLU A 223 -10.87 10.32 -7.61
N ASN A 224 -11.31 9.18 -7.07
CA ASN A 224 -12.70 8.77 -7.11
C ASN A 224 -13.51 9.45 -6.01
N CYS A 225 -13.03 9.32 -4.77
CA CYS A 225 -13.72 9.81 -3.57
C CYS A 225 -12.77 9.82 -2.36
N PRO A 226 -12.82 10.83 -1.48
CA PRO A 226 -12.18 10.79 -0.18
C PRO A 226 -12.95 9.87 0.79
N LEU A 227 -12.21 8.98 1.44
CA LEU A 227 -12.72 8.04 2.44
C LEU A 227 -12.35 8.55 3.85
N ARG A 228 -13.35 8.84 4.68
CA ARG A 228 -13.12 9.31 6.06
C ARG A 228 -13.31 8.19 7.07
N PHE A 229 -12.34 8.00 7.95
CA PHE A 229 -12.36 6.95 8.97
C PHE A 229 -12.18 7.53 10.37
N GLY A 230 -12.82 6.88 11.35
CA GLY A 230 -12.63 7.21 12.76
C GLY A 230 -13.07 8.62 13.19
N VAL A 231 -13.95 9.28 12.44
CA VAL A 231 -14.52 10.59 12.80
C VAL A 231 -15.12 10.53 14.20
N GLY A 232 -14.76 11.50 15.05
CA GLY A 232 -15.17 11.56 16.46
C GLY A 232 -14.42 10.61 17.38
N LYS A 233 -13.43 9.84 16.89
CA LYS A 233 -12.68 8.84 17.66
C LYS A 233 -11.16 9.00 17.61
N VAL A 234 -10.62 9.31 16.43
CA VAL A 234 -9.18 9.45 16.19
C VAL A 234 -8.85 10.82 15.61
N ASP A 235 -7.60 11.23 15.71
CA ASP A 235 -7.10 12.43 15.05
C ASP A 235 -6.67 12.15 13.59
N ALA A 236 -6.05 13.15 12.96
CA ALA A 236 -5.58 13.05 11.58
C ALA A 236 -4.44 12.05 11.39
N ASP A 237 -3.70 11.74 12.47
CA ASP A 237 -2.64 10.75 12.50
C ASP A 237 -3.18 9.34 12.78
N GLY A 238 -4.51 9.20 12.89
CA GLY A 238 -5.20 7.92 13.07
C GLY A 238 -5.06 7.33 14.48
N VAL A 239 -4.49 8.07 15.43
CA VAL A 239 -4.38 7.65 16.83
C VAL A 239 -5.58 8.12 17.64
N VAL A 240 -5.88 7.44 18.75
CA VAL A 240 -7.00 7.81 19.63
C VAL A 240 -6.89 9.27 20.07
N ALA A 241 -7.92 10.06 19.75
CA ALA A 241 -7.91 11.48 20.04
C ALA A 241 -8.00 11.72 21.55
N LYS A 242 -7.16 12.63 22.06
CA LYS A 242 -7.13 13.00 23.49
C LYS A 242 -8.31 13.87 23.90
N ASP A 243 -8.91 14.58 22.94
CA ASP A 243 -10.04 15.50 23.14
C ASP A 243 -10.95 15.52 21.91
N LYS A 244 -12.16 16.07 22.07
CA LYS A 244 -13.19 16.10 21.01
C LYS A 244 -12.80 17.00 19.83
N GLU A 245 -11.99 18.04 20.05
CA GLU A 245 -11.62 19.00 19.01
C GLU A 245 -10.64 18.40 18.00
N LYS A 246 -9.79 17.49 18.48
CA LYS A 246 -8.83 16.74 17.67
C LYS A 246 -9.40 15.49 17.02
N ALA A 247 -10.58 15.03 17.45
CA ALA A 247 -11.22 13.81 16.96
C ALA A 247 -11.83 13.96 15.54
N ARG A 248 -11.03 14.42 14.59
CA ARG A 248 -11.45 14.76 13.21
C ARG A 248 -11.47 13.55 12.27
N GLY A 249 -10.86 12.45 12.68
CA GLY A 249 -10.63 11.27 11.84
C GLY A 249 -9.50 11.47 10.83
N LEU A 250 -9.17 10.39 10.13
CA LEU A 250 -8.22 10.40 9.03
C LEU A 250 -8.94 10.36 7.67
N VAL A 251 -8.21 10.70 6.62
CA VAL A 251 -8.69 10.64 5.24
C VAL A 251 -7.77 9.77 4.38
N GLN A 252 -8.36 8.86 3.63
CA GLN A 252 -7.73 8.17 2.52
C GLN A 252 -8.41 8.59 1.21
N PHE A 253 -7.80 8.25 0.08
CA PHE A 253 -8.32 8.62 -1.23
C PHE A 253 -8.41 7.38 -2.10
N SER A 254 -9.62 6.97 -2.47
CA SER A 254 -9.76 5.92 -3.48
C SER A 254 -9.44 6.51 -4.84
N MET A 255 -8.55 5.88 -5.59
CA MET A 255 -8.07 6.40 -6.86
C MET A 255 -8.06 5.33 -7.94
N THR A 256 -8.23 5.74 -9.19
CA THR A 256 -8.20 4.83 -10.34
C THR A 256 -7.50 5.46 -11.53
N LYS A 257 -6.58 4.71 -12.13
CA LYS A 257 -6.04 5.01 -13.46
C LYS A 257 -6.80 4.16 -14.46
N TRP A 258 -7.57 4.82 -15.30
CA TRP A 258 -8.32 4.19 -16.38
C TRP A 258 -7.40 3.83 -17.54
N VAL A 259 -7.81 2.84 -18.33
CA VAL A 259 -7.22 2.59 -19.64
C VAL A 259 -7.50 3.80 -20.52
N GLU A 260 -6.49 4.32 -21.22
CA GLU A 260 -6.71 5.31 -22.27
C GLU A 260 -7.62 4.66 -23.32
N THR A 261 -8.88 5.09 -23.37
CA THR A 261 -9.74 4.82 -24.51
C THR A 261 -9.19 5.66 -25.64
N SER A 262 -8.52 5.03 -26.62
CA SER A 262 -8.24 5.73 -27.87
C SER A 262 -9.55 6.35 -28.39
N PRO A 263 -9.53 7.63 -28.81
CA PRO A 263 -10.70 8.27 -29.41
C PRO A 263 -11.18 7.54 -30.65
#